data_AF-A0A352LYP5-F1
#
_entry.id   AF-A0A352LYP5-F1
#
_cell.length_a   1.000
_cell.length_b   1.000
_cell.length_c   1.000
_cell.angle_alpha   90.00
_cell.angle_beta   90.00
_cell.angle_gamma   90.00
#
_symmetry.space_group_name_H-M   'P 1'
#
loop_
_entity.id
_entity.type
_entity.pdbx_description
1 polymer ?
#
loop_
_entity_poly.entity_id
_entity_poly.type
_entity_poly.pdbx_seq_one_letter_code
_entity_poly.pdbx_strand_id
1 'polypeptide(L)'
;MGMKTFYYILIAISVIFILFGLLFLIAAMQNPDRMHVAMISGFIGSAMAYFSFLAISRINYNSPQNLEPLIFKIAKKNGGYFSAEQIMAKLGVTEKVFTAALDHMLSKGSVVSGEDRDGTMVYRTAAVSLEVKRKCEFCGAEYNVRDSITSCPGCGGNVKMG
;
A
#
# COMPACT_ATOMS: atom_id res chain seq x y z
N MET A 1 19.00 -17.80 -4.08
CA MET A 1 17.98 -17.37 -5.08
C MET A 1 16.73 -17.00 -4.31
N GLY A 2 16.21 -15.77 -4.43
CA GLY A 2 15.07 -15.33 -3.63
C GLY A 2 13.78 -16.01 -4.07
N MET A 3 12.86 -16.27 -3.13
CA MET A 3 11.56 -16.88 -3.42
C MET A 3 10.79 -16.10 -4.51
N LYS A 4 10.92 -14.77 -4.53
CA LYS A 4 10.37 -13.89 -5.57
C LYS A 4 10.99 -14.15 -6.95
N THR A 5 12.30 -14.34 -7.04
CA THR A 5 13.02 -14.59 -8.30
C THR A 5 12.59 -15.91 -8.93
N PHE A 6 12.32 -16.93 -8.12
CA PHE A 6 11.80 -18.22 -8.58
C PHE A 6 10.42 -18.07 -9.26
N TYR A 7 9.48 -17.34 -8.64
CA TYR A 7 8.15 -17.14 -9.24
C TYR A 7 8.18 -16.32 -10.53
N TYR A 8 9.10 -15.34 -10.65
CA TYR A 8 9.25 -14.59 -11.91
C TYR A 8 9.74 -15.47 -13.06
N ILE A 9 10.68 -16.39 -12.79
CA ILE A 9 11.14 -17.36 -13.80
C ILE A 9 9.99 -18.30 -14.19
N LEU A 10 9.19 -18.75 -13.20
CA LEU A 10 8.06 -19.63 -13.45
C LEU A 10 6.98 -18.96 -14.32
N ILE A 11 6.74 -17.64 -14.12
CA ILE A 11 5.89 -16.85 -15.01
C ILE A 11 6.46 -16.80 -16.43
N ALA A 12 7.75 -16.48 -16.58
CA ALA A 12 8.37 -16.39 -17.91
C ALA A 12 8.24 -17.71 -18.68
N ILE A 13 8.46 -18.84 -18.01
CA ILE A 13 8.28 -20.18 -18.59
C ILE A 13 6.80 -20.43 -18.95
N SER A 14 5.87 -20.03 -18.08
CA SER A 14 4.44 -20.20 -18.35
C SER A 14 3.97 -19.45 -19.60
N VAL A 15 4.48 -18.23 -19.83
CA VAL A 15 4.16 -17.42 -21.03
C VAL A 15 4.62 -18.13 -22.30
N ILE A 16 5.82 -18.71 -22.29
CA ILE A 16 6.35 -19.49 -23.42
C ILE A 16 5.45 -20.69 -23.70
N PHE A 17 5.04 -21.42 -22.66
CA PHE A 17 4.13 -22.57 -22.81
C PHE A 17 2.74 -22.18 -23.33
N ILE A 18 2.18 -21.06 -22.89
CA ILE A 18 0.90 -20.53 -23.38
C ILE A 18 1.02 -20.16 -24.87
N LEU A 19 2.11 -19.50 -25.26
CA LEU A 19 2.37 -19.16 -26.67
C LEU A 19 2.50 -20.40 -27.55
N PHE A 20 3.23 -21.42 -27.09
CA PHE A 20 3.30 -22.70 -27.80
C PHE A 20 1.92 -23.36 -27.89
N GLY A 21 1.14 -23.38 -26.81
CA GLY A 21 -0.22 -23.91 -26.83
C GLY A 21 -1.11 -23.21 -27.87
N LEU A 22 -1.03 -21.88 -27.95
CA LEU A 22 -1.72 -21.07 -28.96
C LEU A 22 -1.27 -21.40 -30.40
N LEU A 23 0.03 -21.53 -30.64
CA LEU A 23 0.57 -21.91 -31.95
C LEU A 23 0.07 -23.30 -32.37
N PHE A 24 0.07 -24.27 -31.45
CA PHE A 24 -0.46 -25.60 -31.72
C PHE A 24 -1.99 -25.61 -31.90
N LEU A 25 -2.71 -24.73 -31.22
CA LEU A 25 -4.16 -24.56 -31.41
C LEU A 25 -4.48 -24.06 -32.82
N ILE A 26 -3.72 -23.08 -33.32
CA ILE A 26 -3.86 -22.57 -34.71
C ILE A 26 -3.52 -23.68 -35.71
N ALA A 27 -2.44 -24.45 -35.46
CA ALA A 27 -2.04 -25.56 -36.31
C ALA A 27 -3.02 -26.75 -36.30
N ALA A 28 -3.79 -26.91 -35.22
CA ALA A 28 -4.80 -27.96 -35.10
C ALA A 28 -5.98 -27.77 -36.06
N MET A 29 -6.21 -26.55 -36.57
CA MET A 29 -7.23 -26.30 -37.60
C MET A 29 -6.93 -27.03 -38.91
N GLN A 30 -5.65 -27.32 -39.22
CA GLN A 30 -5.25 -28.07 -40.41
C GLN A 30 -5.01 -29.56 -40.14
N ASN A 31 -4.62 -29.93 -38.92
CA ASN A 31 -4.34 -31.32 -38.55
C ASN A 31 -4.93 -31.64 -37.17
N PRO A 32 -6.07 -32.37 -37.10
CA PRO A 32 -6.79 -32.60 -35.84
C PRO A 32 -5.99 -33.43 -34.83
N ASP A 33 -5.02 -34.24 -35.25
CA ASP A 33 -4.14 -34.97 -34.33
C ASP A 33 -3.33 -34.05 -33.41
N ARG A 34 -3.06 -32.81 -33.82
CA ARG A 34 -2.32 -31.81 -33.02
C ARG A 34 -3.15 -31.17 -31.92
N MET A 35 -4.46 -31.42 -31.89
CA MET A 35 -5.38 -30.85 -30.90
C MET A 35 -5.05 -31.29 -29.47
N HIS A 36 -4.62 -32.55 -29.29
CA HIS A 36 -4.22 -33.08 -27.98
C HIS A 36 -3.00 -32.36 -27.41
N VAL A 37 -2.02 -32.04 -28.27
CA VAL A 37 -0.80 -31.32 -27.89
C VAL A 37 -1.13 -29.87 -27.49
N ALA A 38 -2.00 -29.21 -28.24
CA ALA A 38 -2.48 -27.86 -27.91
C ALA A 38 -3.19 -27.82 -26.56
N MET A 39 -4.06 -28.81 -26.30
CA MET A 39 -4.84 -28.88 -25.07
C MET A 39 -3.95 -29.13 -23.83
N ILE A 40 -3.02 -30.08 -23.90
CA ILE A 40 -2.12 -30.41 -22.79
C ILE A 40 -1.18 -29.23 -22.49
N SER A 41 -0.53 -28.66 -23.51
CA SER A 41 0.40 -27.55 -23.32
C SER A 41 -0.29 -26.27 -22.84
N GLY A 42 -1.48 -25.96 -23.38
CA GLY A 42 -2.29 -24.82 -22.93
C GLY A 42 -2.79 -24.98 -21.50
N PHE A 43 -3.21 -26.18 -21.11
CA PHE A 43 -3.68 -26.46 -19.74
C PHE A 43 -2.54 -26.33 -18.73
N ILE A 44 -1.38 -26.93 -19.01
CA ILE A 44 -0.18 -26.84 -18.15
C ILE A 44 0.28 -25.38 -18.00
N GLY A 45 0.38 -24.65 -19.11
CA GLY A 45 0.78 -23.25 -19.11
C GLY A 45 -0.19 -22.37 -18.29
N SER A 46 -1.49 -22.56 -18.48
CA SER A 46 -2.52 -21.80 -17.76
C SER A 46 -2.54 -22.12 -16.26
N ALA A 47 -2.40 -23.40 -15.89
CA ALA A 47 -2.33 -23.81 -14.50
C ALA A 47 -1.10 -23.23 -13.80
N MET A 48 0.09 -23.30 -14.42
CA MET A 48 1.31 -22.70 -13.89
C MET A 48 1.20 -21.18 -13.73
N ALA A 49 0.61 -20.49 -14.71
CA ALA A 49 0.38 -19.05 -14.61
C ALA A 49 -0.56 -18.72 -13.46
N TYR A 50 -1.69 -19.44 -13.32
CA TYR A 50 -2.65 -19.24 -12.24
C TYR A 50 -2.02 -19.41 -10.85
N PHE A 51 -1.28 -20.50 -10.63
CA PHE A 51 -0.57 -20.72 -9.37
C PHE A 51 0.49 -19.65 -9.08
N SER A 52 1.22 -19.22 -10.10
CA SER A 52 2.23 -18.16 -9.96
C SER A 52 1.59 -16.83 -9.59
N PHE A 53 0.47 -16.46 -10.22
CA PHE A 53 -0.29 -15.26 -9.90
C PHE A 53 -0.85 -15.30 -8.48
N LEU A 54 -1.40 -16.44 -8.04
CA LEU A 54 -1.88 -16.59 -6.67
C LEU A 54 -0.74 -16.48 -5.65
N ALA A 55 0.40 -17.13 -5.91
CA ALA A 55 1.56 -17.08 -5.03
C ALA A 55 2.14 -15.67 -4.94
N ILE A 56 2.28 -14.97 -6.07
CA ILE A 56 2.75 -13.58 -6.12
C ILE A 56 1.74 -12.66 -5.46
N SER A 57 0.44 -12.83 -5.70
CA SER A 57 -0.59 -12.03 -5.04
C SER A 57 -0.50 -12.20 -3.51
N ARG A 58 -0.33 -13.43 -3.03
CA ARG A 58 -0.14 -13.72 -1.60
C ARG A 58 1.14 -13.10 -1.03
N ILE A 59 2.22 -13.08 -1.80
CA ILE A 59 3.48 -12.40 -1.43
C ILE A 59 3.31 -10.86 -1.46
N ASN A 60 2.52 -10.32 -2.39
CA ASN A 60 2.33 -8.89 -2.59
C ASN A 60 1.37 -8.28 -1.55
N TYR A 61 0.30 -9.00 -1.20
CA TYR A 61 -0.61 -8.63 -0.11
C TYR A 61 0.10 -8.61 1.25
N ASN A 62 1.13 -9.44 1.42
CA ASN A 62 1.99 -9.45 2.60
C ASN A 62 3.27 -8.62 2.44
N SER A 63 3.43 -7.88 1.35
CA SER A 63 4.62 -7.06 1.13
C SER A 63 4.43 -5.71 1.83
N PRO A 64 5.26 -5.36 2.85
CA PRO A 64 5.11 -4.14 3.64
C PRO A 64 5.14 -2.86 2.79
N GLN A 65 5.77 -2.92 1.61
CA GLN A 65 5.88 -1.83 0.64
C GLN A 65 4.54 -1.41 0.03
N ASN A 66 3.58 -2.33 -0.12
CA ASN A 66 2.27 -2.00 -0.68
C ASN A 66 1.30 -1.46 0.38
N LEU A 67 1.58 -1.72 1.66
CA LEU A 67 0.77 -1.21 2.78
C LEU A 67 1.08 0.26 3.08
N GLU A 68 2.34 0.70 2.94
CA GLU A 68 2.78 2.07 3.20
C GLU A 68 1.87 3.15 2.56
N PRO A 69 1.58 3.15 1.24
CA PRO A 69 0.71 4.18 0.63
C PRO A 69 -0.74 4.11 1.11
N LEU A 70 -1.24 2.91 1.45
CA LEU A 70 -2.60 2.73 1.96
C LEU A 70 -2.72 3.26 3.40
N ILE A 71 -1.72 2.98 4.24
CA ILE A 71 -1.61 3.52 5.60
C ILE A 71 -1.53 5.05 5.53
N PHE A 72 -0.72 5.64 4.64
CA PHE A 72 -0.68 7.10 4.45
C PHE A 72 -2.02 7.69 4.02
N LYS A 73 -2.75 7.01 3.12
CA LYS A 73 -4.09 7.46 2.70
C LYS A 73 -5.07 7.48 3.87
N ILE A 74 -5.00 6.51 4.76
CA ILE A 74 -5.83 6.45 5.97
C ILE A 74 -5.41 7.54 6.96
N ALA A 75 -4.11 7.66 7.23
CA ALA A 75 -3.57 8.67 8.13
C ALA A 75 -3.88 10.10 7.65
N LYS A 76 -3.78 10.39 6.36
CA LYS A 76 -4.11 11.71 5.77
C LYS A 76 -5.57 12.10 6.04
N LYS A 77 -6.51 11.15 5.97
CA LYS A 77 -7.92 11.40 6.31
C LYS A 77 -8.12 11.71 7.80
N ASN A 78 -7.22 11.24 8.66
CA ASN A 78 -7.28 11.42 10.11
C ASN A 78 -6.26 12.46 10.62
N GLY A 79 -5.84 13.41 9.77
CA GLY A 79 -4.95 14.49 10.18
C GLY A 79 -3.51 14.08 10.47
N GLY A 80 -3.05 12.96 9.91
CA GLY A 80 -1.67 12.48 10.01
C GLY A 80 -1.43 11.40 11.06
N TYR A 81 -2.50 10.87 11.68
CA TYR A 81 -2.43 9.88 12.75
C TYR A 81 -3.12 8.57 12.36
N PHE A 82 -2.60 7.45 12.85
CA PHE A 82 -3.24 6.14 12.72
C PHE A 82 -2.88 5.22 13.90
N SER A 83 -3.81 4.34 14.29
CA SER A 83 -3.57 3.26 15.26
C SER A 83 -3.46 1.92 14.55
N ALA A 84 -2.84 0.95 15.21
CA ALA A 84 -2.75 -0.43 14.70
C ALA A 84 -4.13 -1.02 14.43
N GLU A 85 -5.06 -0.89 15.38
CA GLU A 85 -6.43 -1.39 15.29
C GLU A 85 -7.19 -0.80 14.09
N GLN A 86 -7.06 0.50 13.87
CA GLN A 86 -7.73 1.17 12.76
C GLN A 86 -7.23 0.67 11.40
N ILE A 87 -5.91 0.45 11.29
CA ILE A 87 -5.29 -0.05 10.06
C ILE A 87 -5.70 -1.51 9.83
N MET A 88 -5.63 -2.35 10.85
CA MET A 88 -6.06 -3.76 10.77
C MET A 88 -7.54 -3.88 10.40
N ALA A 89 -8.41 -3.08 11.02
CA ALA A 89 -9.85 -3.09 10.73
C ALA A 89 -10.19 -2.61 9.31
N LYS A 90 -9.48 -1.58 8.79
CA LYS A 90 -9.76 -1.04 7.45
C LYS A 90 -9.13 -1.83 6.31
N LEU A 91 -7.95 -2.39 6.52
CA LEU A 91 -7.18 -3.08 5.48
C LEU A 91 -7.31 -4.61 5.57
N GLY A 92 -7.92 -5.14 6.63
CA GLY A 92 -8.09 -6.59 6.81
C GLY A 92 -6.75 -7.33 6.93
N VAL A 93 -5.72 -6.65 7.43
CA VAL A 93 -4.36 -7.20 7.54
C VAL A 93 -4.14 -7.78 8.93
N THR A 94 -3.32 -8.82 9.02
CA THR A 94 -2.93 -9.41 10.30
C THR A 94 -1.93 -8.53 11.03
N GLU A 95 -1.87 -8.64 12.35
CA GLU A 95 -0.94 -7.91 13.20
C GLU A 95 0.52 -8.08 12.74
N LYS A 96 0.92 -9.32 12.40
CA LYS A 96 2.27 -9.64 11.91
C LYS A 96 2.65 -8.88 10.63
N VAL A 97 1.68 -8.66 9.74
CA VAL A 97 1.92 -7.92 8.49
C VAL A 97 1.95 -6.42 8.78
N PHE A 98 1.09 -5.95 9.67
CA PHE A 98 1.10 -4.56 10.12
C PHE A 98 2.42 -4.18 10.81
N THR A 99 2.91 -5.00 11.75
CA THR A 99 4.17 -4.74 12.46
C THR A 99 5.35 -4.70 11.51
N ALA A 100 5.43 -5.65 10.57
CA ALA A 100 6.47 -5.63 9.54
C ALA A 100 6.41 -4.38 8.63
N ALA A 101 5.20 -3.90 8.31
CA ALA A 101 5.03 -2.66 7.56
C ALA A 101 5.41 -1.42 8.39
N LEU A 102 5.04 -1.41 9.66
CA LEU A 102 5.37 -0.33 10.59
C LEU A 102 6.89 -0.24 10.82
N ASP A 103 7.57 -1.35 11.07
CA ASP A 103 9.04 -1.39 11.23
C ASP A 103 9.75 -0.88 9.97
N HIS A 104 9.25 -1.26 8.79
CA HIS A 104 9.75 -0.74 7.52
C HIS A 104 9.51 0.79 7.38
N MET A 105 8.36 1.29 7.82
CA MET A 105 8.06 2.73 7.78
C MET A 105 8.87 3.53 8.82
N LEU A 106 9.14 2.97 10.00
CA LEU A 106 9.96 3.56 11.06
C LEU A 106 11.43 3.62 10.64
N SER A 107 11.98 2.53 10.10
CA SER A 107 13.37 2.47 9.61
C SER A 107 13.63 3.45 8.46
N LYS A 108 12.61 3.73 7.63
CA LYS A 108 12.67 4.72 6.54
C LYS A 108 12.45 6.16 7.02
N GLY A 109 12.05 6.36 8.27
CA GLY A 109 11.71 7.67 8.82
C GLY A 109 10.40 8.27 8.29
N SER A 110 9.57 7.48 7.61
CA SER A 110 8.29 7.95 7.06
C SER A 110 7.19 8.08 8.14
N VAL A 111 7.42 7.51 9.32
CA VAL A 111 6.55 7.54 10.50
C VAL A 111 7.38 7.91 11.72
N VAL A 112 6.80 8.74 12.59
CA VAL A 112 7.35 9.10 13.90
C VAL A 112 6.74 8.16 14.95
N SER A 113 7.58 7.72 15.90
CA SER A 113 7.24 6.74 16.94
C SER A 113 5.97 7.10 17.71
N GLY A 114 5.26 6.08 18.19
CA GLY A 114 3.91 6.20 18.73
C GLY A 114 3.81 7.06 19.99
N GLU A 115 2.84 7.97 20.01
CA GLU A 115 2.40 8.67 21.22
C GLU A 115 1.24 7.85 21.81
N ASP A 116 1.26 7.63 23.13
CA ASP A 116 0.09 7.12 23.84
C ASP A 116 -0.97 8.23 23.90
N ARG A 117 -2.13 7.97 23.32
CA ARG A 117 -3.31 8.84 23.45
C ARG A 117 -4.48 8.01 23.91
N ASP A 118 -5.02 8.37 25.07
CA ASP A 118 -6.18 7.72 25.67
C ASP A 118 -6.03 6.18 25.79
N GLY A 119 -4.82 5.70 26.10
CA GLY A 119 -4.51 4.28 26.26
C GLY A 119 -4.35 3.52 24.94
N THR A 120 -4.33 4.22 23.80
CA THR A 120 -4.11 3.66 22.47
C THR A 120 -2.80 4.18 21.89
N MET A 121 -1.93 3.29 21.42
CA MET A 121 -0.71 3.66 20.71
C MET A 121 -1.05 4.23 19.33
N VAL A 122 -0.75 5.51 19.11
CA VAL A 122 -1.04 6.21 17.85
C VAL A 122 0.25 6.66 17.18
N TYR A 123 0.43 6.28 15.92
CA TYR A 123 1.58 6.63 15.10
C TYR A 123 1.31 7.87 14.26
N ARG A 124 2.31 8.74 14.13
CA ARG A 124 2.22 9.97 13.32
C ARG A 124 3.02 9.82 12.04
N THR A 125 2.43 10.15 10.90
CA THR A 125 3.15 10.17 9.62
C THR A 125 4.03 11.40 9.52
N ALA A 126 5.30 11.25 9.11
CA ALA A 126 6.23 12.37 8.94
C ALA A 126 5.78 13.37 7.86
N ALA A 127 5.01 12.90 6.87
CA ALA A 127 4.52 13.69 5.73
C ALA A 127 3.34 14.62 6.06
N VAL A 128 2.76 14.55 7.26
CA VAL A 128 1.60 15.38 7.63
C VAL A 128 1.98 16.35 8.74
N SER A 129 2.89 17.26 8.42
CA SER A 129 2.81 18.64 8.90
C SER A 129 1.88 19.42 7.97
N LEU A 130 0.58 19.12 8.03
CA LEU A 130 -0.40 20.14 7.64
C LEU A 130 -0.39 21.18 8.77
N GLU A 131 0.69 21.97 8.83
CA GLU A 131 0.69 23.27 9.48
C GLU A 131 -0.25 24.17 8.67
N VAL A 132 -1.56 23.96 8.87
CA VAL A 132 -2.53 24.98 8.51
C VAL A 132 -2.29 26.08 9.54
N LYS A 133 -1.61 27.13 9.10
CA LYS A 133 -1.32 28.30 9.92
C LYS A 133 -2.46 29.28 9.74
N ARG A 134 -3.09 29.70 10.84
CA ARG A 134 -3.96 30.88 10.82
C ARG A 134 -3.09 32.11 10.85
N LYS A 135 -3.32 33.04 9.92
CA LYS A 135 -2.63 34.33 9.92
C LYS A 135 -3.55 35.38 10.53
N CYS A 136 -3.04 36.16 11.48
CA CYS A 136 -3.76 37.32 11.97
C CYS A 136 -3.80 38.42 10.89
N GLU A 137 -5.00 38.92 10.54
CA GLU A 137 -5.18 39.98 9.54
C GLU A 137 -4.54 41.32 9.94
N PHE A 138 -4.31 41.52 11.25
CA PHE A 138 -3.87 42.80 11.80
C PHE A 138 -2.35 42.89 11.98
N CYS A 139 -1.74 41.88 12.62
CA CYS A 139 -0.30 41.88 12.89
C CYS A 139 0.49 40.89 12.03
N GLY A 140 -0.18 40.06 11.23
CA GLY A 140 0.47 39.06 10.38
C GLY A 140 1.07 37.86 11.12
N ALA A 141 0.87 37.76 12.44
CA ALA A 141 1.37 36.63 13.23
C ALA A 141 0.69 35.31 12.80
N GLU A 142 1.48 34.24 12.73
CA GLU A 142 1.05 32.90 12.34
C GLU A 142 0.84 32.03 13.58
N TYR A 143 -0.33 31.41 13.68
CA TYR A 143 -0.71 30.52 14.78
C TYR A 143 -1.14 29.15 14.24
N ASN A 144 -0.87 28.08 14.98
CA ASN A 144 -1.32 26.76 14.53
C ASN A 144 -2.84 26.66 14.71
N VAL A 145 -3.56 26.11 13.74
CA VAL A 145 -5.02 25.89 13.84
C VAL A 145 -5.40 25.03 15.05
N ARG A 146 -4.47 24.21 15.56
CA ARG A 146 -4.67 23.37 16.75
C ARG A 146 -4.69 24.14 18.07
N ASP A 147 -4.10 25.33 18.09
CA ASP A 147 -4.13 26.17 19.28
C ASP A 147 -5.54 26.75 19.42
N SER A 148 -6.18 26.57 20.58
CA SER A 148 -7.52 27.09 20.90
C SER A 148 -7.52 28.61 21.13
N ILE A 149 -6.86 29.35 20.22
CA ILE A 149 -6.68 30.79 20.29
C ILE A 149 -7.77 31.45 19.43
N THR A 150 -8.74 32.07 20.09
CA THR A 150 -9.83 32.82 19.45
C THR A 150 -9.42 34.27 19.12
N SER A 151 -8.40 34.79 19.80
CA SER A 151 -7.92 36.19 19.68
C SER A 151 -6.40 36.24 19.72
N CYS A 152 -5.79 37.01 18.82
CA CYS A 152 -4.33 37.12 18.72
C CYS A 152 -3.73 37.70 20.02
N PRO A 153 -2.81 37.01 20.71
CA PRO A 153 -2.19 37.50 21.94
C PRO A 153 -1.26 38.72 21.74
N GLY A 154 -0.81 38.97 20.50
CA GLY A 154 0.08 40.10 20.20
C GLY A 154 -0.66 41.41 19.90
N CYS A 155 -1.88 41.36 19.34
CA CYS A 155 -2.60 42.56 18.91
C CYS A 155 -4.09 42.60 19.27
N GLY A 156 -4.63 41.54 19.89
CA GLY A 156 -6.06 41.42 20.21
C GLY A 156 -6.97 41.19 18.99
N GLY A 157 -6.42 41.14 17.77
CA GLY A 157 -7.16 40.96 16.54
C GLY A 157 -7.79 39.57 16.39
N ASN A 158 -8.87 39.48 15.62
CA ASN A 158 -9.58 38.24 15.38
C ASN A 158 -8.77 37.33 14.45
N VAL A 159 -8.65 36.04 14.77
CA VAL A 159 -7.83 35.09 14.00
C VAL A 159 -8.77 34.26 13.12
N LYS A 160 -8.89 34.62 11.83
CA LYS A 160 -9.72 33.87 10.87
C LYS A 160 -8.92 32.77 10.17
N MET A 161 -9.62 31.71 9.72
CA MET A 161 -9.03 30.69 8.85
C MET A 161 -8.74 31.32 7.48
N GLY A 162 -7.47 31.24 7.05
CA GLY A 162 -7.05 31.52 5.69
C GLY A 162 -7.06 30.26 4.84
#